data_AF-A0ABD3MTH6-F1
#
_entry.id   AF-A0ABD3MTH6-F1
#
_cell.length_a   1.000
_cell.length_b   1.000
_cell.length_c   1.000
_cell.angle_alpha   90.00
_cell.angle_beta   90.00
_cell.angle_gamma   90.00
#
_symmetry.space_group_name_H-M   'P 1'
#
loop_
_entity.id
_entity.type
_entity.pdbx_description
1 polymer ?
#
loop_
_entity_poly.entity_id
_entity_poly.type
_entity_poly.pdbx_seq_one_letter_code
_entity_poly.pdbx_strand_id
1 'polypeptide(L)'
;MVNILHYLHHRHTRGPLLTNTTHSPSTTHLPSTLLKLQIKMEVLKFTPSQTQQFPFPIGCPVWFFPFEQEDNEDGGYSIMQGVISSVSLDLAKSKMMYDVSHREKVIGHALEETELAYAFQCPVIVQQSEDEKDGEAYDAVVLQARRVEGSMIYTVMHGVGGGYNSYKVGITGDRVKYRLDKVAADSAVDEKAPAVADQKSAPAVLHAVEQAEPPVPEVSYASAAASFDCDSKVTHDSKTHETSQVLQGAARGFNNLEPSPGLSMESPTETHTAKRAKLSDGNVEKKHPSFEIVLPTWLQKDKEMKDRLYAHLYGPKDDPHYKRMREESNCNMLVHRNSDTTKRLSIEITHLKNAPASKEFILARKFIEEIMLKFQLPGLPPISEDGSRGRLIYEIANSCAGAHRPKGSESYAVTQQRHPFVDRGTVCISLVELPSVIVSGSKFHGLFLNRDYIYNNIRNKTDCSMYLCGDEFNMSTKYGDPYVLIVGKLQDWRRVDEAVRMVRDEIRKH
;
A
#
# COMPACT_ATOMS: atom_id res chain seq x y z
N MET A 1 6.27 -18.87 -37.28
CA MET A 1 6.26 -20.29 -36.89
C MET A 1 6.47 -21.29 -38.04
N VAL A 2 6.21 -20.95 -39.32
CA VAL A 2 6.35 -21.90 -40.46
C VAL A 2 7.80 -22.37 -40.71
N ASN A 3 8.83 -21.61 -40.32
CA ASN A 3 10.23 -21.95 -40.63
C ASN A 3 10.91 -22.96 -39.68
N ILE A 4 10.40 -23.19 -38.46
CA ILE A 4 11.03 -24.15 -37.51
C ILE A 4 10.59 -25.59 -37.81
N LEU A 5 9.34 -25.79 -38.26
CA LEU A 5 8.83 -27.11 -38.65
C LEU A 5 9.46 -27.62 -39.96
N HIS A 6 9.93 -26.74 -40.84
CA HIS A 6 10.56 -27.13 -42.10
C HIS A 6 11.97 -27.74 -41.94
N TYR A 7 12.64 -27.49 -40.80
CA TYR A 7 13.99 -28.00 -40.55
C TYR A 7 14.01 -29.45 -40.03
N LEU A 8 12.91 -29.93 -39.44
CA LEU A 8 12.81 -31.30 -38.90
C LEU A 8 12.34 -32.33 -39.93
N HIS A 9 11.79 -31.91 -41.07
CA HIS A 9 11.26 -32.84 -42.07
C HIS A 9 12.30 -33.37 -43.08
N HIS A 10 13.55 -32.88 -43.06
CA HIS A 10 14.54 -33.16 -44.11
C HIS A 10 15.61 -34.21 -43.76
N ARG A 11 15.48 -34.97 -42.66
CA ARG A 11 16.50 -35.94 -42.21
C ARG A 11 16.10 -37.42 -42.22
N HIS A 12 15.20 -37.82 -43.11
CA HIS A 12 14.98 -39.23 -43.42
C HIS A 12 14.75 -39.42 -44.92
N THR A 13 15.81 -39.62 -45.70
CA THR A 13 15.76 -40.45 -46.91
C THR A 13 17.17 -40.77 -47.40
N ARG A 14 17.35 -42.02 -47.83
CA ARG A 14 18.51 -42.65 -48.52
C ARG A 14 19.54 -43.39 -47.65
N GLY A 15 19.26 -44.68 -47.47
CA GLY A 15 20.25 -45.77 -47.47
C GLY A 15 19.84 -46.84 -48.50
N PRO A 16 20.78 -47.54 -49.17
CA PRO A 16 20.54 -48.22 -50.44
C PRO A 16 20.01 -49.67 -50.29
N LEU A 17 19.29 -50.08 -51.34
CA LEU A 17 18.81 -51.44 -51.63
C LEU A 17 19.96 -52.43 -51.88
N LEU A 18 19.93 -53.58 -51.21
CA LEU A 18 20.51 -54.83 -51.70
C LEU A 18 19.61 -56.04 -51.36
N THR A 19 18.99 -56.56 -52.43
CA THR A 19 18.71 -57.95 -52.84
C THR A 19 18.47 -59.08 -51.81
N ASN A 20 17.25 -59.61 -51.90
CA ASN A 20 16.78 -61.01 -51.83
C ASN A 20 17.76 -62.13 -51.45
N THR A 21 17.34 -62.95 -50.48
CA THR A 21 17.44 -64.41 -50.58
C THR A 21 16.31 -65.07 -49.78
N THR A 22 15.64 -66.02 -50.43
CA THR A 22 14.53 -66.86 -49.95
C THR A 22 15.03 -68.00 -49.06
N HIS A 23 14.38 -68.25 -47.92
CA HIS A 23 14.18 -69.60 -47.37
C HIS A 23 12.95 -69.67 -46.44
N SER A 24 12.33 -70.85 -46.49
CA SER A 24 11.02 -71.29 -45.98
C SER A 24 10.99 -71.53 -44.45
N PRO A 25 9.83 -71.89 -43.86
CA PRO A 25 9.48 -71.53 -42.48
C PRO A 25 9.90 -72.57 -41.45
N SER A 26 10.35 -72.10 -40.29
CA SER A 26 10.48 -72.91 -39.08
C SER A 26 9.81 -72.20 -37.90
N THR A 27 8.77 -72.85 -37.44
CA THR A 27 7.95 -72.57 -36.26
C THR A 27 8.83 -72.61 -35.02
N THR A 28 8.97 -71.49 -34.31
CA THR A 28 9.53 -71.49 -32.95
C THR A 28 8.82 -70.44 -32.11
N HIS A 29 8.18 -70.93 -31.05
CA HIS A 29 7.59 -70.15 -29.97
C HIS A 29 8.64 -69.20 -29.37
N LEU A 30 8.35 -67.89 -29.42
CA LEU A 30 9.02 -66.87 -28.62
C LEU A 30 8.00 -66.29 -27.63
N PRO A 31 8.39 -66.03 -26.38
CA PRO A 31 7.48 -65.58 -25.34
C PRO A 31 7.08 -64.14 -25.60
N SER A 32 5.77 -63.88 -25.58
CA SER A 32 5.17 -62.55 -25.54
C SER A 32 5.56 -61.82 -24.24
N THR A 33 6.82 -61.39 -24.14
CA THR A 33 7.19 -60.31 -23.23
C THR A 33 6.91 -59.02 -23.99
N LEU A 34 5.66 -58.57 -23.85
CA LEU A 34 5.23 -57.21 -24.16
C LEU A 34 6.22 -56.23 -23.53
N LEU A 35 7.10 -55.69 -24.36
CA LEU A 35 7.83 -54.45 -24.10
C LEU A 35 6.77 -53.37 -23.81
N LYS A 36 6.46 -53.19 -22.52
CA LYS A 36 5.99 -51.89 -22.01
C LYS A 36 7.17 -50.93 -22.13
N LEU A 37 7.51 -50.54 -23.36
CA LEU A 37 8.17 -49.28 -23.62
C LEU A 37 7.15 -48.23 -23.19
N GLN A 38 7.21 -47.84 -21.92
CA GLN A 38 6.70 -46.54 -21.49
C GLN A 38 7.48 -45.53 -22.31
N ILE A 39 6.93 -45.14 -23.46
CA ILE A 39 7.37 -43.97 -24.21
C ILE A 39 7.15 -42.82 -23.25
N LYS A 40 8.21 -42.47 -22.54
CA LYS A 40 8.26 -41.31 -21.66
C LYS A 40 7.93 -40.15 -22.57
N MET A 41 6.77 -39.52 -22.37
CA MET A 41 6.31 -38.42 -23.23
C MET A 41 7.44 -37.42 -23.35
N GLU A 42 7.97 -37.27 -24.57
CA GLU A 42 9.06 -36.36 -24.84
C GLU A 42 8.49 -34.94 -24.85
N VAL A 43 8.68 -34.25 -23.73
CA VAL A 43 8.38 -32.83 -23.60
C VAL A 43 9.65 -32.06 -23.95
N LEU A 44 9.59 -31.23 -24.98
CA LEU A 44 10.72 -30.40 -25.40
C LEU A 44 10.69 -29.07 -24.61
N LYS A 45 11.63 -28.87 -23.70
CA LYS A 45 11.73 -27.61 -22.93
C LYS A 45 12.48 -26.53 -23.70
N PHE A 46 12.01 -25.29 -23.60
CA PHE A 46 12.65 -24.12 -24.20
C PHE A 46 13.44 -23.33 -23.16
N THR A 47 14.57 -22.77 -23.59
CA THR A 47 15.35 -21.82 -22.79
C THR A 47 14.70 -20.43 -22.80
N PRO A 48 14.97 -19.56 -21.81
CA PRO A 48 14.44 -18.20 -21.78
C PRO A 48 14.63 -17.43 -23.09
N SER A 49 15.83 -17.53 -23.68
CA SER A 49 16.16 -16.90 -24.97
C SER A 49 15.27 -17.38 -26.13
N GLN A 50 14.91 -18.66 -26.18
CA GLN A 50 14.04 -19.23 -27.20
C GLN A 50 12.58 -18.80 -27.02
N THR A 51 12.17 -18.52 -25.79
CA THR A 51 10.78 -18.15 -25.48
C THR A 51 10.45 -16.70 -25.79
N GLN A 52 11.43 -15.84 -26.13
CA GLN A 52 11.21 -14.39 -26.33
C GLN A 52 10.19 -14.06 -27.43
N GLN A 53 10.01 -14.95 -28.39
CA GLN A 53 9.04 -14.78 -29.48
C GLN A 53 7.68 -15.43 -29.19
N PHE A 54 7.52 -16.06 -28.03
CA PHE A 54 6.27 -16.69 -27.64
C PHE A 54 5.32 -15.66 -27.04
N PRO A 55 4.01 -15.90 -27.05
CA PRO A 55 3.03 -15.00 -26.42
C PRO A 55 3.32 -14.76 -24.94
N PHE A 56 3.68 -15.82 -24.21
CA PHE A 56 4.02 -15.77 -22.78
C PHE A 56 5.46 -16.27 -22.55
N PRO A 57 6.48 -15.42 -22.73
CA PRO A 57 7.87 -15.81 -22.48
C PRO A 57 8.13 -16.10 -21.00
N ILE A 58 9.22 -16.81 -20.70
CA ILE A 58 9.69 -16.98 -19.31
C ILE A 58 9.94 -15.60 -18.69
N GLY A 59 9.37 -15.37 -17.50
CA GLY A 59 9.37 -14.06 -16.81
C GLY A 59 8.11 -13.22 -17.02
N CYS A 60 7.21 -13.60 -17.93
CA CYS A 60 5.95 -12.88 -18.17
C CYS A 60 4.99 -13.03 -16.97
N PRO A 61 4.49 -11.92 -16.39
CA PRO A 61 3.40 -11.95 -15.41
C PRO A 61 2.08 -12.36 -16.07
N VAL A 62 1.42 -13.38 -15.51
CA VAL A 62 0.18 -13.93 -16.06
C VAL A 62 -0.87 -14.19 -14.98
N TRP A 63 -2.13 -14.11 -15.41
CA TRP A 63 -3.27 -14.69 -14.73
C TRP A 63 -3.61 -16.04 -15.36
N PHE A 64 -4.05 -16.98 -14.54
CA PHE A 64 -4.53 -18.28 -15.00
C PHE A 64 -5.66 -18.79 -14.10
N PHE A 65 -6.44 -19.71 -14.65
CA PHE A 65 -7.54 -20.37 -13.96
C PHE A 65 -7.08 -21.77 -13.54
N PRO A 66 -7.05 -22.12 -12.23
CA PRO A 66 -6.74 -23.47 -11.83
C PRO A 66 -7.86 -24.42 -12.28
N PHE A 67 -7.50 -25.47 -13.02
CA PHE A 67 -8.45 -26.43 -13.63
C PHE A 67 -9.15 -27.35 -12.64
N GLU A 68 -8.74 -27.33 -11.37
CA GLU A 68 -9.17 -28.32 -10.37
C GLU A 68 -9.72 -27.64 -9.11
N GLN A 69 -10.63 -26.68 -9.26
CA GLN A 69 -11.58 -26.42 -8.17
C GLN A 69 -12.84 -27.22 -8.45
N GLU A 70 -12.85 -28.45 -7.92
CA GLU A 70 -14.06 -29.26 -7.75
C GLU A 70 -15.18 -28.34 -7.25
N ASP A 71 -16.22 -28.21 -8.08
CA ASP A 71 -17.48 -27.52 -7.88
C ASP A 71 -17.65 -26.83 -6.52
N ASN A 72 -17.03 -25.66 -6.35
CA ASN A 72 -17.48 -24.74 -5.31
C ASN A 72 -18.89 -24.30 -5.71
N GLU A 73 -19.89 -24.71 -4.93
CA GLU A 73 -21.32 -24.46 -5.15
C GLU A 73 -21.66 -22.96 -5.38
N ASP A 74 -20.75 -22.05 -5.01
CA ASP A 74 -20.87 -20.61 -5.20
C ASP A 74 -20.54 -20.12 -6.63
N GLY A 75 -20.09 -20.98 -7.55
CA GLY A 75 -19.84 -20.64 -8.96
C GLY A 75 -18.76 -19.59 -9.19
N GLY A 76 -17.95 -19.28 -8.17
CA GLY A 76 -16.88 -18.30 -8.24
C GLY A 76 -15.60 -18.91 -8.84
N TYR A 77 -15.20 -18.44 -10.02
CA TYR A 77 -13.89 -18.75 -10.58
C TYR A 77 -12.81 -18.04 -9.76
N SER A 78 -11.89 -18.79 -9.16
CA SER A 78 -10.69 -18.22 -8.55
C SER A 78 -9.67 -17.92 -9.67
N ILE A 79 -9.20 -16.67 -9.73
CA ILE A 79 -8.14 -16.26 -10.67
C ILE A 79 -6.85 -16.16 -9.87
N MET A 80 -5.82 -16.86 -10.31
CA MET A 80 -4.49 -16.80 -9.69
C MET A 80 -3.53 -15.96 -10.54
N GLN A 81 -2.61 -15.27 -9.87
CA GLN A 81 -1.51 -14.54 -10.51
C GLN A 81 -0.18 -15.24 -10.28
N GLY A 82 0.66 -15.29 -11.31
CA GLY A 82 2.02 -15.78 -11.21
C GLY A 82 2.91 -15.29 -12.34
N VAL A 83 4.07 -15.91 -12.48
CA VAL A 83 5.09 -15.62 -13.49
C VAL A 83 5.43 -16.91 -14.23
N ILE A 84 5.51 -16.85 -15.56
CA ILE A 84 5.92 -17.99 -16.38
C ILE A 84 7.35 -18.39 -16.00
N SER A 85 7.49 -19.60 -15.45
CA SER A 85 8.76 -20.16 -14.99
C SER A 85 9.39 -21.10 -16.01
N SER A 86 8.56 -21.74 -16.83
CA SER A 86 8.99 -22.77 -17.78
C SER A 86 8.02 -22.81 -18.96
N VAL A 87 8.56 -23.05 -20.16
CA VAL A 87 7.78 -23.26 -21.37
C VAL A 87 8.28 -24.53 -22.06
N SER A 88 7.35 -25.34 -22.52
CA SER A 88 7.66 -26.59 -23.20
C SER A 88 6.66 -26.92 -24.31
N LEU A 89 7.06 -27.78 -25.25
CA LEU A 89 6.21 -28.32 -26.29
C LEU A 89 5.90 -29.78 -25.95
N ASP A 90 4.62 -30.08 -25.73
CA ASP A 90 4.14 -31.45 -25.70
C ASP A 90 4.08 -31.97 -27.14
N LEU A 91 5.04 -32.83 -27.51
CA LEU A 91 5.15 -33.36 -28.87
C LEU A 91 3.95 -34.24 -29.26
N ALA A 92 3.30 -34.89 -28.29
CA ALA A 92 2.15 -35.74 -28.57
C ALA A 92 0.92 -34.90 -28.94
N LYS A 93 0.72 -33.77 -28.24
CA LYS A 93 -0.39 -32.85 -28.50
C LYS A 93 -0.06 -31.78 -29.53
N SER A 94 1.22 -31.60 -29.85
CA SER A 94 1.74 -30.45 -30.61
C SER A 94 1.26 -29.11 -30.02
N LYS A 95 1.22 -29.02 -28.68
CA LYS A 95 0.76 -27.84 -27.93
C LYS A 95 1.85 -27.28 -27.03
N MET A 96 1.89 -25.96 -26.93
CA MET A 96 2.73 -25.25 -25.98
C MET A 96 2.13 -25.37 -24.58
N MET A 97 2.96 -25.78 -23.63
CA MET A 97 2.62 -25.98 -22.23
C MET A 97 3.47 -25.05 -21.37
N TYR A 98 2.83 -24.38 -20.41
CA TYR A 98 3.43 -23.36 -19.57
C TYR A 98 3.37 -23.74 -18.09
N ASP A 99 4.46 -23.54 -17.37
CA ASP A 99 4.48 -23.66 -15.91
C ASP A 99 4.51 -22.27 -15.27
N VAL A 100 3.58 -22.02 -14.36
CA VAL A 100 3.42 -20.73 -13.67
C VAL A 100 3.87 -20.86 -12.21
N SER A 101 4.75 -19.95 -11.78
CA SER A 101 5.25 -19.87 -10.42
C SER A 101 4.77 -18.62 -9.70
N HIS A 102 4.64 -18.69 -8.37
CA HIS A 102 4.37 -17.55 -7.51
C HIS A 102 5.18 -17.73 -6.23
N ARG A 103 6.02 -16.73 -5.89
CA ARG A 103 6.95 -16.79 -4.74
C ARG A 103 7.80 -18.08 -4.75
N GLU A 104 8.45 -18.37 -5.87
CA GLU A 104 9.34 -19.53 -6.08
C GLU A 104 8.66 -20.91 -6.04
N LYS A 105 7.35 -20.98 -5.77
CA LYS A 105 6.57 -22.22 -5.84
C LYS A 105 5.85 -22.30 -7.17
N VAL A 106 5.96 -23.43 -7.87
CA VAL A 106 5.13 -23.68 -9.06
C VAL A 106 3.70 -23.93 -8.60
N ILE A 107 2.77 -23.13 -9.13
CA ILE A 107 1.34 -23.13 -8.75
C ILE A 107 0.43 -23.55 -9.91
N GLY A 108 0.93 -23.54 -11.14
CA GLY A 108 0.25 -24.08 -12.32
C GLY A 108 1.23 -24.90 -13.14
N HIS A 109 0.88 -26.15 -13.44
CA HIS A 109 1.72 -27.06 -14.20
C HIS A 109 1.05 -27.37 -15.53
N ALA A 110 1.83 -27.35 -16.61
CA ALA A 110 1.38 -27.74 -17.94
C ALA A 110 0.05 -27.07 -18.33
N LEU A 111 -0.01 -25.74 -18.21
CA LEU A 111 -1.14 -24.93 -18.67
C LEU A 111 -1.06 -24.72 -20.19
N GLU A 112 -2.19 -24.77 -20.89
CA GLU A 112 -2.28 -24.40 -22.30
C GLU A 112 -2.30 -22.87 -22.46
N GLU A 113 -1.91 -22.39 -23.64
CA GLU A 113 -1.90 -20.95 -23.96
C GLU A 113 -3.28 -20.27 -23.76
N THR A 114 -4.36 -21.01 -24.06
CA THR A 114 -5.75 -20.54 -23.93
C THR A 114 -6.22 -20.38 -22.49
N GLU A 115 -5.41 -20.79 -21.53
CA GLU A 115 -5.68 -20.77 -20.10
C GLU A 115 -4.97 -19.61 -19.40
N LEU A 116 -4.13 -18.89 -20.15
CA LEU A 116 -3.30 -17.79 -19.69
C LEU A 116 -3.85 -16.45 -20.18
N ALA A 117 -3.62 -15.42 -19.38
CA ALA A 117 -3.83 -14.04 -19.74
C ALA A 117 -2.70 -13.17 -19.17
N TYR A 118 -2.34 -12.07 -19.84
CA TYR A 118 -1.43 -11.10 -19.22
C TYR A 118 -2.03 -10.55 -17.91
N ALA A 119 -1.22 -10.54 -16.85
CA ALA A 119 -1.64 -10.07 -15.53
C ALA A 119 -1.74 -8.54 -15.44
N PHE A 120 -2.32 -8.04 -14.35
CA PHE A 120 -2.23 -6.63 -13.98
C PHE A 120 -0.76 -6.16 -13.94
N GLN A 121 -0.52 -4.96 -14.46
CA GLN A 121 0.80 -4.35 -14.59
C GLN A 121 1.79 -5.06 -15.54
N CYS A 122 1.32 -6.04 -16.32
CA CYS A 122 2.16 -6.67 -17.33
C CYS A 122 2.50 -5.66 -18.45
N PRO A 123 3.80 -5.43 -18.76
CA PRO A 123 4.22 -4.54 -19.84
C PRO A 123 3.97 -5.21 -21.19
N VAL A 124 3.28 -4.52 -22.08
CA VAL A 124 2.84 -5.06 -23.37
C VAL A 124 3.01 -4.04 -24.49
N ILE A 125 3.16 -4.55 -25.71
CA ILE A 125 3.08 -3.80 -26.96
C ILE A 125 1.70 -4.08 -27.55
N VAL A 126 0.97 -3.03 -27.93
CA VAL A 126 -0.37 -3.15 -28.52
C VAL A 126 -0.37 -2.67 -29.97
N GLN A 127 -0.87 -3.50 -30.87
CA GLN A 127 -1.02 -3.19 -32.30
C GLN A 127 -2.30 -2.36 -32.54
N GLN A 128 -2.21 -1.24 -33.29
CA GLN A 128 -3.34 -0.29 -33.46
C GLN A 128 -4.49 -0.79 -34.35
N SER A 129 -4.22 -1.56 -35.39
CA SER A 129 -5.22 -2.07 -36.34
C SER A 129 -5.13 -3.59 -36.46
N GLU A 130 -6.26 -4.23 -36.78
CA GLU A 130 -6.33 -5.68 -37.03
C GLU A 130 -5.75 -6.05 -38.41
N ASP A 131 -5.84 -5.12 -39.37
CA ASP A 131 -5.55 -5.38 -40.78
C ASP A 131 -4.16 -4.90 -41.25
N GLU A 132 -3.45 -4.05 -40.50
CA GLU A 132 -2.13 -3.58 -40.92
C GLU A 132 -1.02 -4.32 -40.18
N LYS A 133 -0.32 -5.18 -40.94
CA LYS A 133 0.94 -5.79 -40.48
C LYS A 133 2.03 -4.76 -40.14
N ASP A 134 1.85 -3.52 -40.59
CA ASP A 134 2.74 -2.38 -40.37
C ASP A 134 2.11 -1.26 -39.52
N GLY A 135 0.97 -1.53 -38.86
CA GLY A 135 0.31 -0.54 -38.01
C GLY A 135 1.21 -0.12 -36.83
N GLU A 136 1.14 1.16 -36.46
CA GLU A 136 1.88 1.69 -35.32
C GLU A 136 1.56 0.88 -34.06
N ALA A 137 2.60 0.38 -33.40
CA ALA A 137 2.49 -0.27 -32.10
C ALA A 137 2.83 0.73 -31.00
N TYR A 138 2.15 0.63 -29.86
CA TYR A 138 2.45 1.48 -28.71
C TYR A 138 2.66 0.65 -27.45
N ASP A 139 3.52 1.18 -26.59
CA ASP A 139 3.81 0.61 -25.28
C ASP A 139 2.65 0.86 -24.32
N ALA A 140 2.25 -0.19 -23.62
CA ALA A 140 1.15 -0.12 -22.68
C ALA A 140 1.36 -1.06 -21.49
N VAL A 141 0.49 -0.91 -20.50
CA VAL A 141 0.43 -1.74 -19.30
C VAL A 141 -0.98 -2.28 -19.16
N VAL A 142 -1.11 -3.58 -18.90
CA VAL A 142 -2.41 -4.22 -18.72
C VAL A 142 -3.03 -3.81 -17.37
N LEU A 143 -4.27 -3.32 -17.41
CA LEU A 143 -5.05 -2.98 -16.21
C LEU A 143 -6.09 -4.05 -15.88
N GLN A 144 -6.67 -4.65 -16.91
CA GLN A 144 -7.72 -5.64 -16.77
C GLN A 144 -7.71 -6.59 -17.97
N ALA A 145 -8.08 -7.83 -17.71
CA ALA A 145 -8.34 -8.85 -18.71
C ALA A 145 -9.68 -9.52 -18.41
N ARG A 146 -10.46 -9.83 -19.44
CA ARG A 146 -11.71 -10.60 -19.32
C ARG A 146 -11.87 -11.51 -20.53
N ARG A 147 -12.55 -12.64 -20.36
CA ARG A 147 -12.88 -13.54 -21.47
C ARG A 147 -14.27 -13.22 -22.01
N VAL A 148 -14.40 -13.04 -23.32
CA VAL A 148 -15.66 -12.80 -24.03
C VAL A 148 -15.68 -13.74 -25.23
N GLU A 149 -16.66 -14.65 -25.28
CA GLU A 149 -16.84 -15.60 -26.40
C GLU A 149 -15.56 -16.39 -26.73
N GLY A 150 -14.85 -16.83 -25.70
CA GLY A 150 -13.59 -17.59 -25.84
C GLY A 150 -12.34 -16.73 -26.07
N SER A 151 -12.51 -15.47 -26.49
CA SER A 151 -11.41 -14.52 -26.73
C SER A 151 -11.06 -13.71 -25.49
N MET A 152 -9.78 -13.41 -25.30
CA MET A 152 -9.33 -12.51 -24.24
C MET A 152 -9.44 -11.06 -24.70
N ILE A 153 -10.07 -10.22 -23.86
CA ILE A 153 -10.24 -8.79 -24.07
C ILE A 153 -9.55 -8.04 -22.94
N TYR A 154 -8.70 -7.08 -23.30
CA TYR A 154 -7.88 -6.30 -22.40
C TYR A 154 -8.34 -4.86 -22.31
N THR A 155 -8.14 -4.28 -21.12
CA THR A 155 -8.06 -2.85 -20.89
C THR A 155 -6.62 -2.50 -20.60
N VAL A 156 -6.05 -1.59 -21.38
CA VAL A 156 -4.65 -1.20 -21.30
C VAL A 156 -4.52 0.30 -21.04
N MET A 157 -3.45 0.69 -20.36
CA MET A 157 -3.03 2.07 -20.15
C MET A 157 -1.75 2.33 -20.93
N HIS A 158 -1.72 3.39 -21.73
CA HIS A 158 -0.51 3.82 -22.44
C HIS A 158 -0.19 5.28 -22.15
N GLY A 159 1.09 5.59 -22.02
CA GLY A 159 1.56 6.96 -21.85
C GLY A 159 1.40 7.73 -23.16
N VAL A 160 0.71 8.86 -23.12
CA VAL A 160 0.72 9.86 -24.18
C VAL A 160 1.66 10.95 -23.67
N GLY A 161 2.73 11.24 -24.41
CA GLY A 161 3.79 12.17 -23.96
C GLY A 161 3.23 13.44 -23.30
N GLY A 162 3.95 13.97 -22.29
CA GLY A 162 3.48 15.11 -21.49
C GLY A 162 2.81 14.75 -20.16
N GLY A 163 3.02 13.52 -19.65
CA GLY A 163 2.53 13.10 -18.34
C GLY A 163 1.05 12.69 -18.30
N TYR A 164 0.42 12.53 -19.46
CA TYR A 164 -0.97 12.07 -19.56
C TYR A 164 -1.01 10.56 -19.85
N ASN A 165 -1.94 9.86 -19.21
CA ASN A 165 -2.22 8.47 -19.49
C ASN A 165 -3.53 8.35 -20.28
N SER A 166 -3.53 7.53 -21.32
CA SER A 166 -4.71 7.19 -22.10
C SER A 166 -5.08 5.74 -21.86
N TYR A 167 -6.37 5.46 -21.80
CA TYR A 167 -6.92 4.13 -21.57
C TYR A 167 -7.62 3.63 -22.83
N LYS A 168 -7.33 2.39 -23.21
CA LYS A 168 -8.03 1.71 -24.30
C LYS A 168 -8.66 0.44 -23.78
N VAL A 169 -9.95 0.30 -24.02
CA VAL A 169 -10.79 -0.83 -23.61
C VAL A 169 -11.17 -1.63 -24.85
N GLY A 170 -11.31 -2.94 -24.73
CA GLY A 170 -11.78 -3.77 -25.84
C GLY A 170 -10.67 -4.27 -26.75
N ILE A 171 -9.41 -4.26 -26.29
CA ILE A 171 -8.28 -4.75 -27.08
C ILE A 171 -8.28 -6.27 -27.07
N THR A 172 -8.38 -6.90 -28.22
CA THR A 172 -8.34 -8.36 -28.37
C THR A 172 -6.94 -8.91 -28.09
N GLY A 173 -6.85 -10.12 -27.54
CA GLY A 173 -5.59 -10.68 -27.05
C GLY A 173 -4.54 -10.95 -28.13
N ASP A 174 -4.95 -11.18 -29.37
CA ASP A 174 -4.07 -11.31 -30.53
C ASP A 174 -3.31 -10.02 -30.87
N ARG A 175 -3.84 -8.86 -30.46
CA ARG A 175 -3.21 -7.54 -30.62
C ARG A 175 -2.24 -7.17 -29.51
N VAL A 176 -2.14 -7.98 -28.45
CA VAL A 176 -1.33 -7.72 -27.26
C VAL A 176 -0.14 -8.67 -27.23
N LYS A 177 1.08 -8.13 -27.24
CA LYS A 177 2.31 -8.91 -27.14
C LYS A 177 3.10 -8.50 -25.92
N TYR A 178 3.71 -9.45 -25.21
CA TYR A 178 4.58 -9.13 -24.09
C TYR A 178 5.74 -8.22 -24.53
N ARG A 179 6.00 -7.18 -23.75
CA ARG A 179 7.17 -6.32 -23.93
C ARG A 179 8.28 -6.84 -23.02
N LEU A 180 9.31 -7.47 -23.60
CA LEU A 180 10.56 -7.69 -22.89
C LEU A 180 11.24 -6.34 -22.68
N ASP A 181 10.88 -5.66 -21.60
CA ASP A 181 11.64 -4.52 -21.14
C ASP A 181 13.09 -4.96 -20.89
N LYS A 182 14.05 -4.11 -21.29
CA LYS A 182 15.49 -4.28 -20.99
C LYS A 182 15.78 -4.16 -19.48
N VAL A 183 14.93 -4.69 -18.60
CA VAL A 183 15.11 -4.67 -17.13
C VAL A 183 16.40 -5.40 -16.72
N ALA A 184 16.95 -6.25 -17.57
CA ALA A 184 18.22 -6.93 -17.33
C ALA A 184 19.48 -6.10 -17.62
N ALA A 185 19.41 -4.93 -18.26
CA ALA A 185 20.62 -4.14 -18.57
C ALA A 185 21.14 -3.34 -17.37
N ASP A 186 20.26 -2.88 -16.47
CA ASP A 186 20.65 -2.07 -15.30
C ASP A 186 20.90 -2.90 -14.03
N SER A 187 20.68 -4.22 -14.09
CA SER A 187 20.91 -5.16 -12.98
C SER A 187 22.22 -5.95 -13.09
N ALA A 188 23.04 -5.72 -14.12
CA ALA A 188 24.27 -6.47 -14.40
C ALA A 188 25.57 -5.73 -13.96
N VAL A 189 25.50 -4.92 -12.90
CA VAL A 189 26.67 -4.28 -12.28
C VAL A 189 26.79 -4.76 -10.83
N ASP A 190 27.07 -6.05 -10.64
CA ASP A 190 27.93 -6.56 -9.56
C ASP A 190 27.99 -8.09 -9.62
N GLU A 191 28.81 -8.62 -10.53
CA GLU A 191 29.29 -9.99 -10.42
C GLU A 191 30.76 -10.05 -10.82
N LYS A 192 31.62 -9.44 -9.98
CA LYS A 192 33.05 -9.78 -9.93
C LYS A 192 33.27 -10.79 -8.81
N ALA A 193 33.13 -12.07 -9.14
CA ALA A 193 33.68 -13.15 -8.32
C ALA A 193 35.22 -13.18 -8.48
N PRO A 194 36.01 -13.28 -7.40
CA PRO A 194 37.44 -13.55 -7.52
C PRO A 194 37.67 -15.04 -7.76
N ALA A 195 38.52 -15.34 -8.74
CA ALA A 195 39.07 -16.66 -8.97
C ALA A 195 39.90 -17.10 -7.75
N VAL A 196 39.49 -18.19 -7.10
CA VAL A 196 40.33 -18.88 -6.11
C VAL A 196 41.09 -19.98 -6.83
N ALA A 197 42.41 -19.80 -6.86
CA ALA A 197 43.36 -20.75 -7.38
C ALA A 197 43.49 -21.98 -6.46
N ASP A 198 43.70 -23.13 -7.12
CA ASP A 198 44.20 -24.38 -6.55
C ASP A 198 45.35 -24.16 -5.56
N GLN A 199 45.23 -24.72 -4.35
CA GLN A 199 46.39 -25.21 -3.62
C GLN A 199 46.04 -26.42 -2.74
N LYS A 200 46.80 -27.48 -2.96
CA LYS A 200 46.68 -28.83 -2.44
C LYS A 200 47.89 -29.08 -1.54
N SER A 201 47.72 -29.25 -0.22
CA SER A 201 48.54 -30.16 0.62
C SER A 201 48.26 -30.09 2.13
N ALA A 202 47.79 -31.23 2.65
CA ALA A 202 48.25 -31.98 3.84
C ALA A 202 48.06 -31.42 5.29
N PRO A 203 47.98 -32.33 6.30
CA PRO A 203 47.28 -32.11 7.57
C PRO A 203 48.22 -32.04 8.80
N ALA A 204 47.83 -31.28 9.83
CA ALA A 204 48.31 -31.42 11.21
C ALA A 204 47.43 -30.55 12.15
N VAL A 205 46.70 -31.12 13.10
CA VAL A 205 47.07 -31.42 14.50
C VAL A 205 46.17 -30.58 15.43
N LEU A 206 45.53 -31.30 16.36
CA LEU A 206 44.71 -30.83 17.47
C LEU A 206 45.43 -29.79 18.34
N HIS A 207 44.71 -28.73 18.74
CA HIS A 207 44.71 -28.26 20.13
C HIS A 207 43.41 -27.50 20.41
N ALA A 208 42.64 -28.02 21.37
CA ALA A 208 41.53 -27.33 21.98
C ALA A 208 42.07 -26.18 22.84
N VAL A 209 41.54 -24.97 22.61
CA VAL A 209 41.64 -23.85 23.54
C VAL A 209 40.23 -23.31 23.74
N GLU A 210 39.71 -23.61 24.91
CA GLU A 210 38.53 -23.04 25.52
C GLU A 210 38.74 -21.52 25.69
N GLN A 211 37.97 -20.70 24.98
CA GLN A 211 37.93 -19.26 25.16
C GLN A 211 36.58 -18.87 25.76
N ALA A 212 36.66 -18.27 26.96
CA ALA A 212 35.56 -17.69 27.69
C ALA A 212 34.93 -16.50 26.96
N GLU A 213 33.60 -16.47 26.92
CA GLU A 213 32.82 -15.34 26.42
C GLU A 213 32.96 -14.12 27.35
N PRO A 214 33.16 -12.90 26.81
CA PRO A 214 33.09 -11.68 27.60
C PRO A 214 31.62 -11.27 27.86
N PRO A 215 31.35 -10.55 28.96
CA PRO A 215 29.98 -10.17 29.34
C PRO A 215 29.42 -9.10 28.38
N VAL A 216 28.18 -9.32 27.97
CA VAL A 216 27.37 -8.38 27.16
C VAL A 216 27.11 -7.11 27.98
N PRO A 217 27.38 -5.89 27.46
CA PRO A 217 27.04 -4.67 28.17
C PRO A 217 25.52 -4.41 28.12
N GLU A 218 24.98 -4.08 29.28
CA GLU A 218 23.59 -3.70 29.50
C GLU A 218 23.26 -2.40 28.72
N VAL A 219 22.41 -2.50 27.71
CA VAL A 219 21.92 -1.34 26.95
C VAL A 219 20.69 -0.77 27.67
N SER A 220 20.87 0.40 28.28
CA SER A 220 19.81 1.19 28.92
C SER A 220 18.95 1.89 27.85
N TYR A 221 17.66 1.56 27.81
CA TYR A 221 16.67 2.24 26.98
C TYR A 221 16.14 3.48 27.72
N ALA A 222 16.64 4.66 27.37
CA ALA A 222 16.02 5.92 27.77
C ALA A 222 14.77 6.17 26.91
N SER A 223 13.60 5.84 27.45
CA SER A 223 12.30 6.20 26.88
C SER A 223 12.05 7.70 27.02
N ALA A 224 12.15 8.44 25.91
CA ALA A 224 11.74 9.84 25.84
C ALA A 224 10.22 9.92 25.59
N ALA A 225 9.43 9.76 26.65
CA ALA A 225 8.01 10.11 26.62
C ALA A 225 7.87 11.63 26.79
N ALA A 226 7.76 12.36 25.67
CA ALA A 226 7.32 13.75 25.69
C ALA A 226 5.79 13.77 25.92
N SER A 227 5.41 13.96 27.19
CA SER A 227 4.03 14.28 27.59
C SER A 227 3.63 15.63 27.00
N PHE A 228 2.64 15.64 26.11
CA PHE A 228 1.97 16.85 25.65
C PHE A 228 0.69 17.04 26.47
N ASP A 229 0.76 17.89 27.50
CA ASP A 229 -0.43 18.40 28.18
C ASP A 229 -1.18 19.34 27.24
N CYS A 230 -2.33 18.90 26.76
CA CYS A 230 -3.28 19.71 26.00
C CYS A 230 -4.46 20.08 26.90
N ASP A 231 -4.23 20.94 27.88
CA ASP A 231 -5.26 21.43 28.79
C ASP A 231 -5.87 22.72 28.23
N SER A 232 -6.83 22.58 27.30
CA SER A 232 -7.66 23.71 26.84
C SER A 232 -8.89 23.80 27.73
N LYS A 233 -8.87 24.71 28.71
CA LYS A 233 -10.02 25.09 29.53
C LYS A 233 -11.15 25.60 28.64
N VAL A 234 -12.15 24.76 28.38
CA VAL A 234 -13.46 25.18 27.89
C VAL A 234 -14.38 25.30 29.10
N THR A 235 -14.65 26.54 29.54
CA THR A 235 -15.71 26.81 30.51
C THR A 235 -17.06 26.70 29.82
N HIS A 236 -17.79 25.61 30.07
CA HIS A 236 -19.19 25.47 29.71
C HIS A 236 -20.07 25.56 30.96
N ASP A 237 -20.72 26.70 31.15
CA ASP A 237 -21.92 26.80 31.98
C ASP A 237 -23.05 26.03 31.30
N SER A 238 -23.47 24.93 31.93
CA SER A 238 -24.59 24.10 31.47
C SER A 238 -25.70 24.16 32.51
N LYS A 239 -26.71 25.01 32.29
CA LYS A 239 -28.02 24.87 32.93
C LYS A 239 -28.85 23.92 32.07
N THR A 240 -29.02 22.70 32.56
CA THR A 240 -29.96 21.71 32.02
C THR A 240 -31.38 22.05 32.49
N HIS A 241 -32.28 22.32 31.56
CA HIS A 241 -33.73 22.18 31.76
C HIS A 241 -34.15 20.89 31.05
N GLU A 242 -34.50 19.87 31.85
CA GLU A 242 -35.23 18.70 31.39
C GLU A 242 -36.70 19.07 31.18
N THR A 243 -37.28 18.66 30.06
CA THR A 243 -38.73 18.61 29.88
C THR A 243 -39.06 17.40 29.01
N SER A 244 -39.42 16.30 29.66
CA SER A 244 -40.12 15.17 29.04
C SER A 244 -41.51 15.10 29.65
N GLN A 245 -42.54 15.38 28.85
CA GLN A 245 -43.94 15.10 29.17
C GLN A 245 -44.32 13.74 28.59
N VAL A 246 -44.80 12.84 29.45
CA VAL A 246 -45.66 11.71 29.09
C VAL A 246 -46.91 11.80 29.96
N LEU A 247 -48.06 11.63 29.32
CA LEU A 247 -49.41 11.82 29.84
C LEU A 247 -49.86 10.73 30.83
N GLN A 248 -50.56 11.23 31.86
CA GLN A 248 -51.77 10.72 32.53
C GLN A 248 -51.77 9.39 33.31
N GLY A 249 -52.16 9.49 34.58
CA GLY A 249 -52.93 8.44 35.27
C GLY A 249 -52.90 8.47 36.80
N ALA A 250 -53.96 8.99 37.40
CA ALA A 250 -54.53 8.63 38.72
C ALA A 250 -53.87 9.13 40.04
N ALA A 251 -54.51 10.16 40.60
CA ALA A 251 -55.24 10.17 41.88
C ALA A 251 -54.52 10.07 43.25
N ARG A 252 -54.89 11.09 44.07
CA ARG A 252 -55.08 11.13 45.54
C ARG A 252 -53.85 11.25 46.44
N GLY A 253 -53.89 12.28 47.30
CA GLY A 253 -53.15 12.33 48.56
C GLY A 253 -52.99 13.75 49.10
N PHE A 254 -53.96 14.17 49.93
CA PHE A 254 -54.01 15.46 50.62
C PHE A 254 -52.93 15.64 51.71
N ASN A 255 -52.69 16.92 52.04
CA ASN A 255 -52.36 17.51 53.34
C ASN A 255 -50.89 17.85 53.70
N ASN A 256 -50.71 19.17 53.86
CA ASN A 256 -50.31 19.88 55.09
C ASN A 256 -48.90 20.43 55.28
N LEU A 257 -48.94 21.68 55.78
CA LEU A 257 -48.02 22.42 56.66
C LEU A 257 -47.02 23.40 56.03
N GLU A 258 -47.51 24.64 56.04
CA GLU A 258 -46.93 25.93 56.43
C GLU A 258 -45.48 26.05 56.96
N PRO A 259 -44.94 27.30 56.92
CA PRO A 259 -43.52 27.59 56.86
C PRO A 259 -42.94 27.98 58.23
N SER A 260 -41.62 28.11 58.30
CA SER A 260 -40.99 28.91 59.35
C SER A 260 -39.72 29.62 58.87
N PRO A 261 -39.37 30.75 59.53
CA PRO A 261 -38.65 31.85 58.92
C PRO A 261 -37.25 32.06 59.51
N GLY A 262 -36.49 32.91 58.84
CA GLY A 262 -35.45 33.73 59.46
C GLY A 262 -34.06 33.09 59.50
N LEU A 263 -33.10 33.81 58.92
CA LEU A 263 -31.94 34.34 59.65
C LEU A 263 -31.16 35.26 58.71
N SER A 264 -31.19 36.55 59.04
CA SER A 264 -30.25 37.55 58.56
C SER A 264 -28.94 37.40 59.33
N MET A 265 -27.80 37.48 58.65
CA MET A 265 -26.57 38.00 59.27
C MET A 265 -25.72 38.70 58.21
N GLU A 266 -25.68 40.02 58.36
CA GLU A 266 -24.49 40.88 58.41
C GLU A 266 -23.38 40.71 57.36
N SER A 267 -23.33 41.76 56.53
CA SER A 267 -22.22 42.27 55.74
C SER A 267 -20.94 42.57 56.54
N PRO A 268 -19.78 42.50 55.88
CA PRO A 268 -18.72 43.48 56.09
C PRO A 268 -18.51 44.36 54.85
N THR A 269 -18.55 45.65 55.12
CA THR A 269 -18.30 46.78 54.25
C THR A 269 -16.80 46.87 53.95
N GLU A 270 -16.39 46.69 52.69
CA GLU A 270 -15.08 47.16 52.22
C GLU A 270 -15.25 48.22 51.14
N THR A 271 -14.97 49.45 51.56
CA THR A 271 -14.77 50.65 50.75
C THR A 271 -13.55 50.48 49.86
N HIS A 272 -13.77 50.14 48.58
CA HIS A 272 -12.78 50.38 47.53
C HIS A 272 -13.15 51.61 46.71
N THR A 273 -12.23 52.56 46.76
CA THR A 273 -12.19 53.83 46.06
C THR A 273 -12.37 53.65 44.55
N ALA A 274 -13.43 54.28 44.04
CA ALA A 274 -13.75 54.35 42.62
C ALA A 274 -12.68 55.15 41.85
N LYS A 275 -11.69 54.47 41.28
CA LYS A 275 -11.00 54.96 40.08
C LYS A 275 -11.88 54.64 38.89
N ARG A 276 -12.57 55.68 38.40
CA ARG A 276 -13.33 55.71 37.15
C ARG A 276 -12.37 55.44 35.98
N ALA A 277 -12.11 54.16 35.71
CA ALA A 277 -11.45 53.72 34.50
C ALA A 277 -12.34 54.13 33.32
N LYS A 278 -11.77 54.84 32.36
CA LYS A 278 -12.40 55.04 31.06
C LYS A 278 -12.69 53.64 30.49
N LEU A 279 -13.96 53.26 30.46
CA LEU A 279 -14.47 52.21 29.59
C LEU A 279 -14.16 52.65 28.16
N SER A 280 -12.97 52.30 27.67
CA SER A 280 -12.76 52.20 26.25
C SER A 280 -13.72 51.09 25.80
N ASP A 281 -14.69 51.43 24.95
CA ASP A 281 -15.47 50.46 24.20
C ASP A 281 -14.50 49.59 23.41
N GLY A 282 -14.02 48.53 24.06
CA GLY A 282 -13.15 47.53 23.49
C GLY A 282 -13.99 46.80 22.47
N ASN A 283 -13.83 47.18 21.20
CA ASN A 283 -14.41 46.49 20.08
C ASN A 283 -13.84 45.06 20.10
N VAL A 284 -14.53 44.14 20.78
CA VAL A 284 -14.18 42.72 20.82
C VAL A 284 -14.43 42.21 19.41
N GLU A 285 -13.40 42.30 18.56
CA GLU A 285 -13.41 41.69 17.25
C GLU A 285 -13.81 40.23 17.44
N LYS A 286 -14.98 39.88 16.91
CA LYS A 286 -15.49 38.52 16.96
C LYS A 286 -14.52 37.66 16.15
N LYS A 287 -13.57 37.02 16.83
CA LYS A 287 -12.58 36.15 16.20
C LYS A 287 -13.34 35.03 15.51
N HIS A 288 -13.15 34.92 14.20
CA HIS A 288 -13.70 33.82 13.42
C HIS A 288 -13.17 32.49 13.96
N PRO A 289 -13.97 31.41 13.95
CA PRO A 289 -13.47 30.08 14.27
C PRO A 289 -12.26 29.75 13.40
N SER A 290 -11.15 29.36 14.02
CA SER A 290 -9.97 28.89 13.31
C SER A 290 -9.33 27.67 13.99
N PHE A 291 -8.59 26.89 13.21
CA PHE A 291 -7.74 25.81 13.72
C PHE A 291 -6.40 25.80 12.99
N GLU A 292 -5.40 25.19 13.63
CA GLU A 292 -4.04 25.09 13.13
C GLU A 292 -3.71 23.65 12.74
N ILE A 293 -3.04 23.48 11.60
CA ILE A 293 -2.42 22.23 11.16
C ILE A 293 -0.91 22.42 11.26
N VAL A 294 -0.25 21.58 12.04
CA VAL A 294 1.22 21.57 12.15
C VAL A 294 1.77 20.57 11.15
N LEU A 295 2.64 21.03 10.25
CA LEU A 295 3.17 20.15 9.20
C LEU A 295 4.19 19.15 9.77
N PRO A 296 4.30 17.95 9.16
CA PRO A 296 5.27 16.93 9.54
C PRO A 296 6.72 17.43 9.63
N THR A 297 7.48 16.95 10.61
CA THR A 297 8.91 17.30 10.76
C THR A 297 9.79 16.66 9.71
N TRP A 298 9.44 15.44 9.27
CA TRP A 298 10.20 14.72 8.25
C TRP A 298 10.12 15.39 6.86
N LEU A 299 9.16 16.30 6.65
CA LEU A 299 9.08 17.19 5.48
C LEU A 299 9.78 18.55 5.67
N GLN A 300 10.47 18.75 6.79
CA GLN A 300 11.07 20.02 7.17
C GLN A 300 12.47 19.82 7.79
N LYS A 301 13.19 18.80 7.34
CA LYS A 301 14.50 18.41 7.91
C LYS A 301 15.53 19.52 7.81
N ASP A 302 15.49 20.27 6.71
CA ASP A 302 16.38 21.39 6.46
C ASP A 302 15.62 22.61 5.92
N LYS A 303 16.33 23.73 5.85
CA LYS A 303 15.79 25.01 5.39
C LYS A 303 15.32 24.96 3.94
N GLU A 304 16.02 24.25 3.06
CA GLU A 304 15.68 24.16 1.65
C GLU A 304 14.35 23.42 1.47
N MET A 305 14.18 22.27 2.14
CA MET A 305 12.96 21.48 2.14
C MET A 305 11.79 22.28 2.72
N LYS A 306 12.01 23.00 3.83
CA LYS A 306 11.01 23.89 4.43
C LYS A 306 10.60 25.02 3.47
N ASP A 307 11.56 25.64 2.78
CA ASP A 307 11.29 26.73 1.83
C ASP A 307 10.53 26.23 0.59
N ARG A 308 10.86 25.04 0.10
CA ARG A 308 10.12 24.36 -0.97
C ARG A 308 8.70 23.99 -0.58
N LEU A 309 8.54 23.44 0.63
CA LEU A 309 7.23 23.09 1.15
C LEU A 309 6.35 24.34 1.31
N TYR A 310 6.92 25.44 1.80
CA TYR A 310 6.24 26.72 1.88
C TYR A 310 5.83 27.23 0.48
N ALA A 311 6.73 27.18 -0.50
CA ALA A 311 6.44 27.60 -1.87
C ALA A 311 5.33 26.73 -2.52
N HIS A 312 5.35 25.43 -2.27
CA HIS A 312 4.33 24.48 -2.73
C HIS A 312 2.95 24.76 -2.14
N LEU A 313 2.90 25.07 -0.84
CA LEU A 313 1.64 25.37 -0.15
C LEU A 313 1.08 26.76 -0.45
N TYR A 314 1.96 27.74 -0.60
CA TYR A 314 1.55 29.12 -0.89
C TYR A 314 1.12 29.28 -2.34
N GLY A 315 1.82 28.60 -3.27
CA GLY A 315 1.57 28.67 -4.70
C GLY A 315 1.61 30.10 -5.27
N PRO A 316 1.31 30.29 -6.56
CA PRO A 316 0.85 31.58 -7.06
C PRO A 316 -0.45 31.97 -6.35
N LYS A 317 -0.70 33.26 -6.11
CA LYS A 317 -1.98 33.73 -5.51
C LYS A 317 -3.22 33.27 -6.30
N ASP A 318 -3.05 32.97 -7.58
CA ASP A 318 -4.08 32.48 -8.49
C ASP A 318 -4.09 30.96 -8.64
N ASP A 319 -3.49 30.22 -7.70
CA ASP A 319 -3.52 28.76 -7.72
C ASP A 319 -4.98 28.26 -7.68
N PRO A 320 -5.44 27.51 -8.70
CA PRO A 320 -6.80 27.00 -8.75
C PRO A 320 -7.15 26.13 -7.54
N HIS A 321 -6.17 25.49 -6.88
CA HIS A 321 -6.38 24.70 -5.67
C HIS A 321 -6.79 25.56 -4.47
N TYR A 322 -6.13 26.71 -4.27
CA TYR A 322 -6.47 27.63 -3.18
C TYR A 322 -7.86 28.23 -3.39
N LYS A 323 -8.15 28.68 -4.61
CA LYS A 323 -9.46 29.22 -4.98
C LYS A 323 -10.56 28.18 -4.76
N ARG A 324 -10.37 26.96 -5.26
CA ARG A 324 -11.30 25.84 -5.10
C ARG A 324 -11.53 25.50 -3.62
N MET A 325 -10.47 25.39 -2.82
CA MET A 325 -10.58 25.15 -1.38
C MET A 325 -11.40 26.26 -0.73
N ARG A 326 -11.13 27.54 -1.01
CA ARG A 326 -11.86 28.67 -0.43
C ARG A 326 -13.35 28.66 -0.79
N GLU A 327 -13.66 28.39 -2.06
CA GLU A 327 -15.04 28.35 -2.58
C GLU A 327 -15.83 27.15 -2.05
N GLU A 328 -15.25 25.96 -2.02
CA GLU A 328 -15.95 24.73 -1.60
C GLU A 328 -16.03 24.58 -0.07
N SER A 329 -15.00 25.01 0.67
CA SER A 329 -14.97 24.87 2.13
C SER A 329 -15.42 26.12 2.90
N ASN A 330 -15.61 27.28 2.24
CA ASN A 330 -15.83 28.56 2.93
C ASN A 330 -14.75 28.90 3.99
N CYS A 331 -13.53 28.38 3.82
CA CYS A 331 -12.40 28.63 4.70
C CYS A 331 -11.31 29.44 3.99
N ASN A 332 -10.62 30.28 4.75
CA ASN A 332 -9.38 30.92 4.35
C ASN A 332 -8.19 30.11 4.87
N MET A 333 -7.14 29.98 4.08
CA MET A 333 -5.89 29.35 4.48
C MET A 333 -4.78 30.39 4.56
N LEU A 334 -4.03 30.37 5.67
CA LEU A 334 -2.84 31.17 5.90
C LEU A 334 -1.69 30.25 6.30
N VAL A 335 -0.60 30.26 5.53
CA VAL A 335 0.60 29.47 5.82
C VAL A 335 1.56 30.33 6.64
N HIS A 336 1.80 29.93 7.89
CA HIS A 336 2.69 30.63 8.80
C HIS A 336 4.14 30.22 8.53
N ARG A 337 4.92 31.13 7.92
CA ARG A 337 6.36 30.96 7.76
C ARG A 337 7.07 31.54 8.96
N ASN A 338 7.57 30.67 9.84
CA ASN A 338 8.42 31.11 10.91
C ASN A 338 9.86 31.35 10.41
N SER A 339 10.42 32.52 10.69
CA SER A 339 11.82 32.84 10.40
C SER A 339 12.78 31.98 11.21
N ASP A 340 12.33 31.50 12.37
CA ASP A 340 13.03 30.52 13.19
C ASP A 340 13.02 29.14 12.50
N THR A 341 14.20 28.64 12.16
CA THR A 341 14.38 27.31 11.54
C THR A 341 13.97 26.17 12.47
N THR A 342 13.95 26.40 13.79
CA THR A 342 13.52 25.39 14.77
C THR A 342 11.99 25.25 14.82
N LYS A 343 11.26 26.27 14.40
CA LYS A 343 9.80 26.27 14.41
C LYS A 343 9.26 25.64 13.14
N ARG A 344 8.32 24.72 13.32
CA ARG A 344 7.61 24.04 12.22
C ARG A 344 6.74 25.03 11.46
N LEU A 345 6.58 24.82 10.17
CA LEU A 345 5.53 25.43 9.37
C LEU A 345 4.17 24.95 9.90
N SER A 346 3.24 25.88 9.97
CA SER A 346 1.85 25.59 10.30
C SER A 346 0.91 26.30 9.33
N ILE A 347 -0.30 25.75 9.22
CA ILE A 347 -1.35 26.27 8.37
C ILE A 347 -2.52 26.63 9.27
N GLU A 348 -2.88 27.91 9.32
CA GLU A 348 -4.10 28.37 9.98
C GLU A 348 -5.27 28.36 8.99
N ILE A 349 -6.36 27.72 9.40
CA ILE A 349 -7.60 27.64 8.63
C ILE A 349 -8.68 28.39 9.39
N THR A 350 -9.21 29.44 8.77
CA THR A 350 -10.23 30.32 9.37
C THR A 350 -11.53 30.25 8.58
N HIS A 351 -12.64 29.99 9.26
CA HIS A 351 -13.93 29.97 8.60
C HIS A 351 -14.40 31.39 8.27
N LEU A 352 -14.83 31.64 7.02
CA LEU A 352 -15.21 32.97 6.54
C LEU A 352 -16.48 33.51 7.19
N LYS A 353 -17.33 32.64 7.75
CA LYS A 353 -18.55 33.03 8.46
C LYS A 353 -18.36 32.83 9.96
N ASN A 354 -19.03 33.66 10.76
CA ASN A 354 -19.06 33.48 12.20
C ASN A 354 -20.15 32.46 12.61
N ALA A 355 -19.93 31.19 12.27
CA ALA A 355 -20.85 30.07 12.53
C ALA A 355 -20.06 28.78 12.78
N PRO A 356 -20.66 27.76 13.44
CA PRO A 356 -20.03 26.44 13.57
C PRO A 356 -19.66 25.87 12.20
N ALA A 357 -18.41 25.43 12.04
CA ALA A 357 -17.80 25.15 10.74
C ALA A 357 -17.19 23.73 10.66
N SER A 358 -17.75 22.76 11.38
CA SER A 358 -17.13 21.43 11.52
C SER A 358 -17.01 20.69 10.19
N LYS A 359 -18.02 20.81 9.30
CA LYS A 359 -17.99 20.17 7.98
C LYS A 359 -17.00 20.88 7.06
N GLU A 360 -17.01 22.19 7.08
CA GLU A 360 -16.14 23.10 6.33
C GLU A 360 -14.66 22.87 6.67
N PHE A 361 -14.34 22.69 7.95
CA PHE A 361 -12.99 22.33 8.40
C PHE A 361 -12.55 20.94 7.95
N ILE A 362 -13.44 19.95 7.94
CA ILE A 362 -13.14 18.62 7.39
C ILE A 362 -12.83 18.72 5.89
N LEU A 363 -13.59 19.52 5.14
CA LEU A 363 -13.34 19.75 3.72
C LEU A 363 -12.01 20.47 3.48
N ALA A 364 -11.75 21.57 4.20
CA ALA A 364 -10.50 22.32 4.09
C ALA A 364 -9.28 21.44 4.40
N ARG A 365 -9.35 20.60 5.43
CA ARG A 365 -8.31 19.62 5.77
C ARG A 365 -8.04 18.64 4.62
N LYS A 366 -9.09 18.08 4.01
CA LYS A 366 -8.95 17.18 2.85
C LYS A 366 -8.30 17.87 1.65
N PHE A 367 -8.62 19.14 1.40
CA PHE A 367 -7.93 19.92 0.37
C PHE A 367 -6.44 20.09 0.65
N ILE A 368 -6.07 20.34 1.91
CA ILE A 368 -4.66 20.46 2.31
C ILE A 368 -3.95 19.11 2.15
N GLU A 369 -4.60 18.00 2.52
CA GLU A 369 -4.08 16.66 2.25
C GLU A 369 -3.84 16.45 0.75
N GLU A 370 -4.78 16.81 -0.12
CA GLU A 370 -4.63 16.72 -1.58
C GLU A 370 -3.48 17.58 -2.12
N ILE A 371 -3.31 18.81 -1.62
CA ILE A 371 -2.18 19.68 -1.98
C ILE A 371 -0.87 19.03 -1.53
N MET A 372 -0.79 18.58 -0.27
CA MET A 372 0.41 17.99 0.31
C MET A 372 0.80 16.67 -0.35
N LEU A 373 -0.16 15.85 -0.79
CA LEU A 373 0.11 14.60 -1.50
C LEU A 373 0.79 14.83 -2.86
N LYS A 374 0.61 16.00 -3.48
CA LYS A 374 1.28 16.39 -4.73
C LYS A 374 2.69 16.97 -4.51
N PHE A 375 3.11 17.16 -3.26
CA PHE A 375 4.46 17.63 -2.99
C PHE A 375 5.47 16.61 -3.49
N GLN A 376 6.51 17.10 -4.17
CA GLN A 376 7.55 16.29 -4.79
C GLN A 376 8.91 16.94 -4.60
N LEU A 377 9.90 16.17 -4.14
CA LEU A 377 11.30 16.57 -4.13
C LEU A 377 12.01 16.12 -5.42
N PRO A 378 13.04 16.84 -5.91
CA PRO A 378 13.78 16.42 -7.10
C PRO A 378 14.35 15.02 -6.96
N GLY A 379 14.12 14.19 -7.97
CA GLY A 379 14.58 12.79 -7.98
C GLY A 379 13.74 11.83 -7.15
N LEU A 380 12.69 12.30 -6.46
CA LEU A 380 11.72 11.46 -5.76
C LEU A 380 10.35 11.48 -6.46
N PRO A 381 9.56 10.40 -6.37
CA PRO A 381 8.18 10.42 -6.85
C PRO A 381 7.32 11.34 -5.97
N PRO A 382 6.16 11.85 -6.46
CA PRO A 382 5.20 12.56 -5.61
C PRO A 382 4.80 11.72 -4.39
N ILE A 383 4.52 12.36 -3.24
CA ILE A 383 4.14 11.62 -2.02
C ILE A 383 2.93 10.70 -2.27
N SER A 384 2.00 11.07 -3.15
CA SER A 384 0.83 10.24 -3.51
C SER A 384 1.17 8.83 -4.02
N GLU A 385 2.36 8.64 -4.59
CA GLU A 385 2.87 7.39 -5.14
C GLU A 385 3.83 6.66 -4.18
N ASP A 386 4.15 7.27 -3.05
CA ASP A 386 5.06 6.75 -2.04
C ASP A 386 4.30 6.20 -0.83
N GLY A 387 4.91 5.25 -0.12
CA GLY A 387 4.42 4.71 1.16
C GLY A 387 4.30 5.78 2.24
N SER A 388 5.00 6.92 2.14
CA SER A 388 4.86 8.03 3.10
C SER A 388 3.48 8.70 3.08
N ARG A 389 2.63 8.43 2.07
CA ARG A 389 1.27 9.00 1.99
C ARG A 389 0.39 8.69 3.20
N GLY A 390 0.47 7.47 3.75
CA GLY A 390 -0.32 7.08 4.92
C GLY A 390 0.05 7.89 6.15
N ARG A 391 1.36 8.05 6.39
CA ARG A 391 1.93 8.89 7.44
C ARG A 391 1.55 10.35 7.29
N LEU A 392 1.61 10.91 6.07
CA LEU A 392 1.19 12.28 5.80
C LEU A 392 -0.28 12.53 6.15
N ILE A 393 -1.18 11.68 5.67
CA ILE A 393 -2.62 11.78 5.95
C ILE A 393 -2.88 11.69 7.46
N TYR A 394 -2.23 10.73 8.13
CA TYR A 394 -2.34 10.55 9.58
C TYR A 394 -1.86 11.78 10.36
N GLU A 395 -0.66 12.29 10.07
CA GLU A 395 -0.07 13.40 10.82
C GLU A 395 -0.83 14.71 10.61
N ILE A 396 -1.30 15.01 9.38
CA ILE A 396 -2.16 16.17 9.13
C ILE A 396 -3.44 16.06 9.95
N ALA A 397 -4.11 14.90 9.91
CA ALA A 397 -5.34 14.66 10.67
C ALA A 397 -5.13 14.74 12.19
N ASN A 398 -4.02 14.20 12.70
CA ASN A 398 -3.73 14.20 14.13
C ASN A 398 -3.31 15.58 14.62
N SER A 399 -2.72 16.42 13.77
CA SER A 399 -2.29 17.78 14.14
C SER A 399 -3.46 18.73 14.41
N CYS A 400 -4.63 18.51 13.79
CA CYS A 400 -5.78 19.39 13.93
C CYS A 400 -6.79 18.86 14.96
N ALA A 401 -7.33 19.75 15.79
CA ALA A 401 -8.42 19.43 16.70
C ALA A 401 -9.73 19.24 15.91
N GLY A 402 -10.58 18.29 16.32
CA GLY A 402 -11.88 18.08 15.70
C GLY A 402 -12.54 16.77 16.08
N ALA A 403 -13.77 16.57 15.60
CA ALA A 403 -14.56 15.37 15.86
C ALA A 403 -13.94 14.10 15.26
N HIS A 404 -13.03 14.25 14.28
CA HIS A 404 -12.28 13.13 13.72
C HIS A 404 -11.27 12.53 14.70
N ARG A 405 -10.90 13.24 15.78
CA ARG A 405 -10.05 12.74 16.87
C ARG A 405 -10.93 12.26 18.05
N PRO A 406 -11.28 10.97 18.12
CA PRO A 406 -12.05 10.43 19.23
C PRO A 406 -11.37 10.71 20.58
N LYS A 407 -12.14 11.23 21.53
CA LYS A 407 -11.67 11.42 22.91
C LYS A 407 -11.44 10.05 23.56
N GLY A 408 -10.26 9.87 24.15
CA GLY A 408 -9.89 8.64 24.85
C GLY A 408 -9.21 7.57 23.97
N SER A 409 -8.86 7.88 22.71
CA SER A 409 -8.01 6.97 21.94
C SER A 409 -6.58 6.99 22.45
N GLU A 410 -6.08 5.83 22.85
CA GLU A 410 -4.72 5.66 23.39
C GLU A 410 -3.65 5.62 22.28
N SER A 411 -4.05 5.28 21.05
CA SER A 411 -3.16 5.30 19.89
C SER A 411 -3.20 6.61 19.12
N TYR A 412 -3.96 7.61 19.58
CA TYR A 412 -4.25 8.83 18.83
C TYR A 412 -4.85 8.52 17.45
N ALA A 413 -5.79 7.57 17.41
CA ALA A 413 -6.49 7.20 16.19
C ALA A 413 -7.25 8.40 15.62
N VAL A 414 -7.32 8.48 14.30
CA VAL A 414 -8.05 9.51 13.56
C VAL A 414 -9.07 8.86 12.64
N THR A 415 -10.32 9.30 12.74
CA THR A 415 -11.47 8.79 11.96
C THR A 415 -11.74 9.68 10.75
N GLN A 416 -12.65 9.26 9.87
CA GLN A 416 -13.07 10.02 8.67
C GLN A 416 -11.93 10.32 7.70
N GLN A 417 -10.94 9.42 7.63
CA GLN A 417 -9.80 9.55 6.72
C GLN A 417 -10.07 8.83 5.41
N ARG A 418 -9.56 9.34 4.28
CA ARG A 418 -9.52 8.55 3.04
C ARG A 418 -8.58 7.36 3.28
N HIS A 419 -8.93 6.18 2.78
CA HIS A 419 -8.02 5.05 2.86
C HIS A 419 -6.74 5.37 2.06
N PRO A 420 -5.53 5.37 2.68
CA PRO A 420 -4.33 5.86 2.00
C PRO A 420 -3.93 5.03 0.79
N PHE A 421 -4.20 3.71 0.83
CA PHE A 421 -3.76 2.78 -0.21
C PHE A 421 -4.84 2.23 -1.15
N VAL A 422 -6.10 2.59 -0.94
CA VAL A 422 -7.25 2.02 -1.67
C VAL A 422 -8.21 3.15 -1.97
N ASP A 423 -8.70 3.23 -3.21
CA ASP A 423 -9.62 4.29 -3.65
C ASP A 423 -11.07 4.07 -3.18
N ARG A 424 -11.27 3.58 -1.95
CA ARG A 424 -12.59 3.29 -1.41
C ARG A 424 -12.72 3.61 0.07
N GLY A 425 -13.76 4.40 0.36
CA GLY A 425 -14.30 4.58 1.70
C GLY A 425 -13.51 5.51 2.61
N THR A 426 -14.15 5.83 3.73
CA THR A 426 -13.53 6.50 4.85
C THR A 426 -13.19 5.50 5.94
N VAL A 427 -12.03 5.64 6.55
CA VAL A 427 -11.47 4.71 7.52
C VAL A 427 -11.09 5.41 8.82
N CYS A 428 -10.82 4.60 9.83
CA CYS A 428 -10.10 5.00 11.04
C CYS A 428 -8.65 4.52 10.91
N ILE A 429 -7.68 5.38 11.16
CA ILE A 429 -6.26 5.02 11.05
C ILE A 429 -5.47 5.42 12.29
N SER A 430 -4.41 4.67 12.55
CA SER A 430 -3.39 5.00 13.53
C SER A 430 -2.01 4.54 13.02
N LEU A 431 -0.95 5.07 13.60
CA LEU A 431 0.42 4.87 13.16
C LEU A 431 1.29 4.38 14.33
N VAL A 432 2.14 3.39 14.05
CA VAL A 432 3.18 2.91 14.97
C VAL A 432 4.53 3.09 14.31
N GLU A 433 5.40 3.89 14.91
CA GLU A 433 6.79 4.03 14.44
C GLU A 433 7.58 2.75 14.73
N LEU A 434 8.40 2.33 13.78
CA LEU A 434 9.26 1.16 13.95
C LEU A 434 10.56 1.55 14.65
N PRO A 435 11.05 0.75 15.62
CA PRO A 435 12.34 1.00 16.23
C PRO A 435 13.46 0.81 15.19
N SER A 436 14.48 1.66 15.28
CA SER A 436 15.71 1.54 14.50
C SER A 436 16.90 1.28 15.41
N VAL A 437 17.83 0.45 14.94
CA VAL A 437 19.13 0.27 15.56
C VAL A 437 20.15 0.97 14.67
N ILE A 438 20.84 1.97 15.22
CA ILE A 438 21.87 2.73 14.51
C ILE A 438 23.19 1.96 14.67
N VAL A 439 23.42 0.98 13.80
CA VAL A 439 24.72 0.29 13.70
C VAL A 439 25.17 0.37 12.24
N SER A 440 26.05 1.34 11.95
CA SER A 440 26.60 1.60 10.60
C SER A 440 25.52 1.89 9.53
N GLY A 441 24.50 2.65 9.92
CA GLY A 441 23.28 2.90 9.15
C GLY A 441 22.05 2.51 9.97
N SER A 442 20.91 3.18 9.73
CA SER A 442 19.66 2.81 10.39
C SER A 442 19.12 1.53 9.76
N LYS A 443 19.24 0.40 10.46
CA LYS A 443 18.48 -0.81 10.11
C LYS A 443 17.21 -0.79 10.95
N PHE A 444 16.06 -0.74 10.27
CA PHE A 444 14.76 -0.82 10.93
C PHE A 444 14.42 -2.28 11.17
N HIS A 445 14.04 -2.58 12.42
CA HIS A 445 13.67 -3.93 12.82
C HIS A 445 12.15 -4.05 12.74
N GLY A 446 11.63 -4.40 11.56
CA GLY A 446 10.19 -4.62 11.36
C GLY A 446 9.82 -5.89 10.58
N LEU A 447 10.78 -6.59 9.96
CA LEU A 447 10.51 -7.78 9.15
C LEU A 447 9.81 -8.91 9.92
N PHE A 448 10.02 -9.02 11.23
CA PHE A 448 9.32 -10.02 12.05
C PHE A 448 7.80 -9.77 12.11
N LEU A 449 7.32 -8.52 11.93
CA LEU A 449 5.90 -8.19 11.86
C LEU A 449 5.24 -8.67 10.57
N ASN A 450 6.03 -8.99 9.53
CA ASN A 450 5.53 -9.50 8.25
C ASN A 450 5.19 -11.01 8.28
N ARG A 451 5.18 -11.64 9.46
CA ARG A 451 4.82 -13.04 9.61
C ARG A 451 3.30 -13.21 9.59
N ASP A 452 2.81 -14.17 8.80
CA ASP A 452 1.38 -14.42 8.60
C ASP A 452 0.59 -14.57 9.92
N TYR A 453 1.19 -15.20 10.94
CA TYR A 453 0.49 -15.39 12.22
C TYR A 453 0.24 -14.06 12.95
N ILE A 454 1.12 -13.06 12.84
CA ILE A 454 0.94 -11.74 13.46
C ILE A 454 -0.17 -11.00 12.73
N TYR A 455 -0.06 -10.94 11.39
CA TYR A 455 -1.05 -10.30 10.53
C TYR A 455 -2.45 -10.89 10.73
N ASN A 456 -2.57 -12.23 10.67
CA ASN A 456 -3.84 -12.93 10.84
C ASN A 456 -4.40 -12.78 12.26
N ASN A 457 -3.55 -12.80 13.30
CA ASN A 457 -3.99 -12.58 14.68
C ASN A 457 -4.57 -11.17 14.87
N ILE A 458 -3.90 -10.13 14.36
CA ILE A 458 -4.42 -8.76 14.40
C ILE A 458 -5.73 -8.66 13.63
N ARG A 459 -5.77 -9.13 12.38
CA ARG A 459 -6.96 -9.07 11.52
C ARG A 459 -8.15 -9.81 12.13
N ASN A 460 -7.95 -11.02 12.64
CA ASN A 460 -9.04 -11.83 13.18
C ASN A 460 -9.59 -11.28 14.50
N LYS A 461 -8.75 -10.70 15.35
CA LYS A 461 -9.18 -10.16 16.65
C LYS A 461 -9.78 -8.75 16.56
N THR A 462 -9.27 -7.94 15.64
CA THR A 462 -9.58 -6.50 15.60
C THR A 462 -10.30 -6.08 14.33
N ASP A 463 -10.43 -6.95 13.33
CA ASP A 463 -11.00 -6.61 12.01
C ASP A 463 -10.31 -5.39 11.38
N CYS A 464 -9.05 -5.16 11.74
CA CYS A 464 -8.19 -4.12 11.19
C CYS A 464 -7.20 -4.72 10.19
N SER A 465 -6.77 -3.89 9.24
CA SER A 465 -5.69 -4.20 8.31
C SER A 465 -4.42 -3.51 8.77
N MET A 466 -3.28 -4.18 8.58
CA MET A 466 -1.96 -3.67 8.92
C MET A 466 -1.13 -3.49 7.64
N TYR A 467 -0.49 -2.34 7.48
CA TYR A 467 0.42 -2.06 6.37
C TYR A 467 1.80 -1.74 6.92
N LEU A 468 2.80 -2.54 6.55
CA LEU A 468 4.20 -2.24 6.83
C LEU A 468 4.72 -1.32 5.72
N CYS A 469 5.12 -0.11 6.08
CA CYS A 469 5.58 0.93 5.16
C CYS A 469 7.08 1.15 5.37
N GLY A 470 7.87 0.92 4.33
CA GLY A 470 9.33 0.93 4.35
C GLY A 470 9.89 0.31 3.06
N ASP A 471 11.13 0.66 2.72
CA ASP A 471 11.81 0.13 1.53
C ASP A 471 11.94 -1.41 1.60
N GLU A 472 12.09 -1.95 2.79
CA GLU A 472 12.18 -3.38 3.07
C GLU A 472 10.84 -4.14 2.99
N PHE A 473 9.70 -3.43 2.87
CA PHE A 473 8.35 -4.03 2.89
C PHE A 473 7.62 -3.90 1.55
N ASN A 474 8.32 -3.59 0.45
CA ASN A 474 7.72 -3.32 -0.85
C ASN A 474 6.68 -2.18 -0.83
N MET A 475 6.85 -1.23 0.11
CA MET A 475 6.04 -0.02 0.22
C MET A 475 6.97 1.12 0.62
N SER A 476 7.80 1.55 -0.33
CA SER A 476 8.87 2.51 -0.14
C SER A 476 8.43 3.76 0.63
N THR A 477 9.25 4.26 1.55
CA THR A 477 8.98 5.50 2.30
C THR A 477 10.10 6.50 2.04
N LYS A 478 10.17 7.07 0.83
CA LYS A 478 11.30 7.93 0.43
C LYS A 478 11.40 9.24 1.22
N TYR A 479 10.32 9.68 1.85
CA TYR A 479 10.29 10.94 2.59
C TYR A 479 10.48 10.80 4.10
N GLY A 480 10.21 9.62 4.68
CA GLY A 480 10.14 9.43 6.12
C GLY A 480 10.61 8.06 6.58
N ASP A 481 10.72 7.90 7.89
CA ASP A 481 11.14 6.63 8.48
C ASP A 481 10.05 5.56 8.33
N PRO A 482 10.42 4.27 8.20
CA PRO A 482 9.49 3.15 8.19
C PRO A 482 8.53 3.12 9.38
N TYR A 483 7.32 2.66 9.12
CA TYR A 483 6.24 2.66 10.09
C TYR A 483 5.21 1.57 9.79
N VAL A 484 4.35 1.30 10.77
CA VAL A 484 3.18 0.44 10.62
C VAL A 484 1.93 1.31 10.59
N LEU A 485 1.14 1.23 9.52
CA LEU A 485 -0.17 1.84 9.47
C LEU A 485 -1.25 0.81 9.83
N ILE A 486 -2.06 1.15 10.82
CA ILE A 486 -3.26 0.37 11.18
C ILE A 486 -4.48 1.05 10.58
N VAL A 487 -5.29 0.28 9.87
CA VAL A 487 -6.50 0.76 9.21
C VAL A 487 -7.70 -0.07 9.66
N GLY A 488 -8.66 0.58 10.31
CA GLY A 488 -9.91 -0.02 10.76
C GLY A 488 -11.15 0.66 10.17
N LYS A 489 -12.32 0.15 10.56
CA LYS A 489 -13.62 0.71 10.15
C LYS A 489 -13.82 2.11 10.75
N LEU A 490 -14.55 2.95 10.04
CA LEU A 490 -14.71 4.39 10.31
C LEU A 490 -15.00 4.76 11.78
N GLN A 491 -15.89 4.02 12.45
CA GLN A 491 -16.37 4.35 13.79
C GLN A 491 -15.75 3.48 14.90
N ASP A 492 -14.83 2.59 14.55
CA ASP A 492 -14.29 1.59 15.49
C ASP A 492 -12.84 1.86 15.85
N TRP A 493 -12.59 3.04 16.41
CA TRP A 493 -11.26 3.45 16.87
C TRP A 493 -10.75 2.58 18.04
N ARG A 494 -11.64 1.96 18.82
CA ARG A 494 -11.24 1.05 19.90
C ARG A 494 -10.55 -0.20 19.36
N ARG A 495 -11.05 -0.76 18.25
CA ARG A 495 -10.35 -1.86 17.56
C ARG A 495 -9.01 -1.44 16.97
N VAL A 496 -8.91 -0.20 16.48
CA VAL A 496 -7.62 0.37 16.03
C VAL A 496 -6.63 0.49 17.20
N ASP A 497 -7.07 0.97 18.37
CA ASP A 497 -6.25 1.04 19.58
C ASP A 497 -5.77 -0.37 20.02
N GLU A 498 -6.68 -1.36 20.03
CA GLU A 498 -6.35 -2.74 20.34
C GLU A 498 -5.33 -3.33 19.35
N ALA A 499 -5.49 -3.06 18.05
CA ALA A 499 -4.55 -3.50 17.01
C ALA A 499 -3.16 -2.85 17.18
N VAL A 500 -3.12 -1.54 17.48
CA VAL A 500 -1.87 -0.83 17.80
C VAL A 500 -1.21 -1.42 19.04
N ARG A 501 -1.98 -1.73 20.08
CA ARG A 501 -1.48 -2.37 21.30
C ARG A 501 -0.85 -3.72 20.98
N MET A 502 -1.51 -4.55 20.17
CA MET A 502 -0.98 -5.83 19.71
C MET A 502 0.33 -5.68 18.92
N VAL A 503 0.42 -4.72 18.00
CA VAL A 503 1.67 -4.46 17.25
C VAL A 503 2.78 -4.03 18.20
N ARG A 504 2.52 -3.12 19.14
CA ARG A 504 3.50 -2.68 20.14
C ARG A 504 3.93 -3.84 21.06
N ASP A 505 3.02 -4.75 21.39
CA ASP A 505 3.33 -5.94 22.18
C ASP A 505 4.27 -6.89 21.40
N GLU A 506 4.04 -7.10 20.10
CA GLU A 506 4.95 -7.90 19.26
C GLU A 506 6.32 -7.23 19.09
N ILE A 507 6.35 -5.90 18.94
CA ILE A 507 7.61 -5.14 18.90
C ILE A 507 8.39 -5.28 20.21
N ARG A 508 7.73 -5.26 21.36
CA ARG A 508 8.39 -5.40 22.68
C ARG A 508 8.88 -6.82 22.98
N LYS A 509 8.27 -7.84 22.37
CA LYS A 509 8.68 -9.24 22.54
C LYS A 509 9.91 -9.61 21.71
N HIS A 510 10.06 -8.96 20.56
CA HIS A 510 11.21 -9.12 19.68
C HIS A 510 12.42 -8.40 20.26
#